data_AF-A0A7X9KNY7-F1
#
_entry.id   AF-A0A7X9KNY7-F1
#
_cell.length_a   1.000
_cell.length_b   1.000
_cell.length_c   1.000
_cell.angle_alpha   90.00
_cell.angle_beta   90.00
_cell.angle_gamma   90.00
#
_symmetry.space_group_name_H-M   'P 1'
#
loop_
_entity.id
_entity.type
_entity.pdbx_description
1 polymer ?
#
loop_
_entity_poly.entity_id
_entity_poly.type
_entity_poly.pdbx_seq_one_letter_code
_entity_poly.pdbx_strand_id
1 'polypeptide(L)'
;MKKYYFFTILAVAGMVSAFAQKKINGNIYITHPAITVVEEFGKAFEAGDSAKMASYLTADFKFFDGTSNLNNFGEVGKAQFLSDAASFKNRF
;
A
#
# COMPACT_ATOMS: atom_id res chain seq x y z
N MET A 1 -50.46 -16.87 15.54
CA MET A 1 -49.15 -17.49 15.22
C MET A 1 -48.43 -16.80 14.08
N LYS A 2 -49.01 -16.67 12.86
CA LYS A 2 -48.38 -15.99 11.71
C LYS A 2 -47.85 -14.57 11.95
N LYS A 3 -48.57 -13.74 12.71
CA LYS A 3 -48.13 -12.36 13.05
C LYS A 3 -46.90 -12.33 13.96
N TYR A 4 -46.74 -13.28 14.87
CA TYR A 4 -45.58 -13.33 15.76
C TYR A 4 -44.30 -13.70 14.99
N TYR A 5 -44.40 -14.59 14.01
CA TYR A 5 -43.27 -14.91 13.11
C TYR A 5 -42.75 -13.69 12.36
N PHE A 6 -43.66 -12.82 11.89
CA PHE A 6 -43.29 -11.57 11.22
C PHE A 6 -42.50 -10.64 12.15
N PHE A 7 -42.95 -10.46 13.39
CA PHE A 7 -42.25 -9.62 14.37
C PHE A 7 -40.90 -10.21 14.79
N THR A 8 -40.77 -11.53 14.92
CA THR A 8 -39.48 -12.17 15.20
C THR A 8 -38.49 -12.03 14.02
N ILE A 9 -38.95 -12.17 12.77
CA ILE A 9 -38.09 -11.99 11.60
C ILE A 9 -37.59 -10.54 11.50
N LEU A 10 -38.47 -9.57 11.77
CA LEU A 10 -38.12 -8.16 11.76
C LEU A 10 -37.10 -7.80 12.86
N ALA A 11 -37.26 -8.37 14.06
CA ALA A 11 -36.33 -8.17 15.17
C ALA A 11 -34.93 -8.74 14.87
N VAL A 12 -34.87 -9.94 14.29
CA VAL A 12 -33.59 -10.57 13.91
C VAL A 12 -32.91 -9.78 12.79
N ALA A 13 -33.65 -9.33 11.78
CA ALA A 13 -33.10 -8.51 10.70
C ALA A 13 -32.52 -7.18 11.21
N GLY A 14 -33.20 -6.53 12.16
CA GLY A 14 -32.73 -5.30 12.80
C GLY A 14 -31.47 -5.49 13.66
N MET A 15 -31.35 -6.61 14.36
CA MET A 15 -30.13 -6.95 15.10
C MET A 15 -28.97 -7.24 14.15
N VAL A 16 -29.20 -7.99 13.07
CA VAL A 16 -28.14 -8.28 12.09
C VAL A 16 -27.64 -7.01 11.42
N SER A 17 -28.50 -6.05 11.08
CA SER A 17 -28.06 -4.77 10.48
C SER A 17 -27.34 -3.85 11.46
N ALA A 18 -27.70 -3.83 12.75
CA ALA A 18 -27.01 -3.04 13.76
C ALA A 18 -25.60 -3.56 14.11
N PHE A 19 -25.35 -4.86 13.89
CA PHE A 19 -24.06 -5.52 14.15
C PHE A 19 -23.34 -5.98 12.87
N ALA A 20 -23.92 -5.78 11.68
CA ALA A 20 -23.28 -6.09 10.40
C ALA A 20 -22.02 -5.24 10.19
N GLN A 21 -21.08 -5.78 9.40
CA GLN A 21 -19.72 -5.28 9.18
C GLN A 21 -19.53 -3.77 9.37
N LYS A 22 -19.04 -3.39 10.56
CA LYS A 22 -18.65 -2.00 10.88
C LYS A 22 -17.40 -1.54 10.14
N LYS A 23 -16.62 -2.49 9.62
CA LYS A 23 -15.43 -2.26 8.80
C LYS A 23 -15.70 -2.76 7.39
N ILE A 24 -15.40 -1.91 6.41
CA ILE A 24 -15.52 -2.22 4.97
C ILE A 24 -14.74 -3.51 4.66
N ASN A 25 -15.39 -4.49 4.02
CA ASN A 25 -14.77 -5.72 3.57
C ASN A 25 -13.71 -5.40 2.49
N GLY A 26 -12.52 -6.01 2.56
CA GLY A 26 -11.37 -5.67 1.71
C GLY A 26 -10.26 -4.87 2.42
N ASN A 27 -10.50 -4.40 3.65
CA ASN A 27 -9.53 -3.68 4.47
C ASN A 27 -8.61 -4.58 5.32
N ILE A 28 -8.04 -5.65 4.75
CA ILE A 28 -6.89 -6.33 5.38
C ILE A 28 -5.74 -5.32 5.61
N TYR A 29 -5.72 -4.22 4.83
CA TYR A 29 -4.71 -3.17 4.85
C TYR A 29 -5.09 -1.89 5.61
N ILE A 30 -6.17 -1.84 6.41
CA ILE A 30 -6.52 -0.61 7.17
C ILE A 30 -5.40 -0.17 8.12
N THR A 31 -4.59 -1.12 8.57
CA THR A 31 -3.46 -0.90 9.48
C THR A 31 -2.27 -1.72 8.98
N HIS A 32 -1.61 -1.25 7.92
CA HIS A 32 -0.25 -1.72 7.63
C HIS A 32 0.72 -0.81 8.39
N PRO A 33 1.59 -1.36 9.28
CA PRO A 33 2.52 -0.55 10.07
C PRO A 33 3.41 0.39 9.26
N ALA A 34 3.63 0.07 7.98
CA ALA A 34 4.51 0.79 7.07
C ALA A 34 3.77 1.53 5.93
N ILE A 35 2.44 1.65 5.95
CA ILE A 35 1.70 2.30 4.84
C ILE A 35 2.14 3.76 4.64
N THR A 36 2.36 4.48 5.75
CA THR A 36 2.84 5.87 5.73
C THR A 36 4.26 5.95 5.19
N VAL A 37 5.12 4.98 5.51
CA VAL A 37 6.50 4.91 5.02
C VAL A 37 6.53 4.77 3.49
N VAL A 38 5.69 3.89 2.93
CA VAL A 38 5.61 3.70 1.48
C VAL A 38 5.05 4.95 0.79
N GLU A 39 4.03 5.59 1.39
CA GLU A 39 3.46 6.83 0.87
C GLU A 39 4.48 7.98 0.86
N GLU A 40 5.22 8.16 1.96
CA GLU A 40 6.28 9.16 2.07
C GLU A 40 7.43 8.90 1.10
N PHE A 41 7.80 7.62 0.91
CA PHE A 41 8.80 7.22 -0.08
C PHE A 41 8.34 7.55 -1.51
N GLY A 42 7.09 7.27 -1.86
CA GLY A 42 6.52 7.61 -3.16
C GLY A 42 6.52 9.11 -3.43
N LYS A 43 6.11 9.92 -2.44
CA LYS A 43 6.19 11.39 -2.52
C LYS A 43 7.62 11.89 -2.69
N ALA A 44 8.59 11.29 -2.00
CA ALA A 44 10.00 11.63 -2.15
C ALA A 44 10.52 11.29 -3.55
N PHE A 45 10.11 10.15 -4.12
CA PHE A 45 10.44 9.74 -5.48
C PHE A 45 9.91 10.73 -6.53
N GLU A 46 8.61 11.09 -6.46
CA GLU A 46 7.99 12.07 -7.35
C GLU A 46 8.67 13.45 -7.27
N ALA A 47 9.12 13.84 -6.07
CA ALA A 47 9.84 15.08 -5.85
C ALA A 47 11.33 15.04 -6.29
N GLY A 48 11.88 13.87 -6.59
CA GLY A 48 13.31 13.66 -6.83
C GLY A 48 14.18 13.80 -5.57
N ASP A 49 13.60 13.70 -4.37
CA ASP A 49 14.29 13.86 -3.09
C ASP A 49 15.05 12.57 -2.70
N SER A 50 16.20 12.38 -3.32
CA SER A 50 17.07 11.23 -3.08
C SER A 50 17.56 11.11 -1.63
N ALA A 51 17.71 12.22 -0.89
CA ALA A 51 18.12 12.19 0.51
C ALA A 51 17.02 11.59 1.39
N LYS A 52 15.77 12.02 1.19
CA LYS A 52 14.61 11.47 1.89
C LYS A 52 14.39 10.00 1.52
N MET A 53 14.49 9.65 0.24
CA MET A 53 14.44 8.24 -0.20
C MET A 53 15.53 7.40 0.47
N ALA A 54 16.77 7.89 0.54
CA ALA A 54 17.89 7.16 1.15
C ALA A 54 17.66 6.85 2.63
N SER A 55 16.87 7.65 3.35
CA SER A 55 16.54 7.46 4.77
C SER A 55 15.65 6.23 5.03
N TYR A 56 14.91 5.76 4.01
CA TYR A 56 14.05 4.58 4.09
C TYR A 56 14.71 3.30 3.58
N LEU A 57 15.89 3.38 2.95
CA LEU A 57 16.56 2.23 2.33
C LEU A 57 17.72 1.74 3.19
N THR A 58 17.82 0.42 3.37
CA THR A 58 18.97 -0.22 4.04
C THR A 58 20.23 -0.18 3.16
N ALA A 59 21.39 -0.49 3.75
CA ALA A 59 22.66 -0.48 3.03
C ALA A 59 22.75 -1.57 1.93
N ASP A 60 22.05 -2.69 2.13
CA ASP A 60 21.98 -3.84 1.24
C ASP A 60 20.79 -3.79 0.25
N PHE A 61 20.13 -2.63 0.13
CA PHE A 61 19.02 -2.46 -0.79
C PHE A 61 19.38 -2.79 -2.25
N LYS A 62 18.47 -3.50 -2.90
CA LYS A 62 18.50 -3.86 -4.32
C LYS A 62 17.16 -3.53 -4.97
N PHE A 63 17.22 -2.90 -6.14
CA PHE A 63 16.08 -2.73 -7.03
C PHE A 63 16.25 -3.68 -8.22
N PHE A 64 15.15 -4.31 -8.64
CA PHE A 64 15.13 -5.20 -9.81
C PHE A 64 14.11 -4.66 -10.81
N ASP A 65 14.52 -4.58 -12.07
CA ASP A 65 13.66 -4.23 -13.19
C ASP A 65 13.05 -5.51 -13.77
N GLY A 66 11.76 -5.72 -13.50
CA GLY A 66 11.01 -6.89 -13.99
C GLY A 66 10.86 -6.95 -15.51
N THR A 67 11.27 -5.92 -16.24
CA THR A 67 11.27 -5.88 -17.71
C THR A 67 12.67 -6.03 -18.32
N SER A 68 13.70 -6.13 -17.49
CA SER A 68 15.08 -6.28 -17.95
C SER A 68 15.36 -7.67 -18.48
N ASN A 69 16.03 -7.73 -19.64
CA ASN A 69 16.53 -8.98 -20.22
C ASN A 69 17.95 -9.35 -19.75
N LEU A 70 18.47 -8.64 -18.74
CA LEU A 70 19.77 -8.96 -18.14
C LEU A 70 19.65 -10.19 -17.23
N ASN A 71 20.74 -10.95 -17.14
CA ASN A 71 20.81 -12.18 -16.32
C ASN A 71 20.55 -11.97 -14.83
N ASN A 72 20.58 -10.72 -14.35
CA ASN A 72 20.31 -10.32 -12.96
C ASN A 72 18.99 -9.53 -12.82
N PHE A 73 18.08 -9.61 -13.79
CA PHE A 73 16.82 -8.85 -13.80
C PHE A 73 17.04 -7.33 -13.65
N GLY A 74 18.12 -6.81 -14.24
CA GLY A 74 18.46 -5.40 -14.14
C GLY A 74 18.72 -4.94 -12.70
N GLU A 75 19.26 -5.81 -11.84
CA GLU A 75 19.61 -5.46 -10.46
C GLU A 75 20.47 -4.19 -10.41
N VAL A 76 20.03 -3.21 -9.63
CA VAL A 76 20.82 -2.03 -9.27
C VAL A 76 20.84 -1.83 -7.75
N GLY A 77 21.98 -1.36 -7.25
CA GLY A 77 22.16 -1.04 -5.84
C GLY A 77 21.63 0.33 -5.45
N LYS A 78 21.58 0.60 -4.15
CA LYS A 78 21.09 1.85 -3.54
C LYS A 78 21.61 3.12 -4.22
N ALA A 79 22.92 3.23 -4.46
CA ALA A 79 23.51 4.45 -5.03
C ALA A 79 22.98 4.74 -6.45
N GLN A 80 22.95 3.72 -7.32
CA GLN A 80 22.46 3.86 -8.69
C GLN A 80 20.96 4.19 -8.70
N PHE A 81 20.16 3.44 -7.92
CA PHE A 81 18.73 3.68 -7.80
C PHE A 81 18.39 5.11 -7.36
N LEU A 82 19.11 5.65 -6.37
CA LEU A 82 18.89 7.01 -5.89
C LEU A 82 19.30 8.08 -6.92
N SER A 83 20.36 7.83 -7.69
CA SER A 83 20.76 8.70 -8.80
C SER A 83 19.68 8.75 -9.89
N ASP A 84 19.16 7.57 -10.27
CA ASP A 84 18.11 7.47 -11.28
C ASP A 84 16.81 8.15 -10.81
N ALA A 85 16.43 7.92 -9.55
CA ALA A 85 15.27 8.56 -8.94
C ALA A 85 15.39 10.08 -8.86
N ALA A 86 16.58 10.62 -8.52
CA ALA A 86 16.81 12.07 -8.52
C ALA A 86 16.58 12.70 -9.91
N SER A 87 16.86 11.96 -10.98
CA SER A 87 16.65 12.42 -12.35
C SER A 87 15.18 12.36 -12.81
N PHE A 88 14.32 11.62 -12.09
CA PHE A 88 12.94 11.32 -12.51
C PHE A 88 12.11 12.58 -12.74
N LYS A 89 12.17 13.55 -11.81
CA LYS A 89 11.44 14.83 -11.93
C LYS A 89 11.82 15.66 -13.16
N ASN A 90 13.01 15.44 -13.72
CA ASN A 90 13.44 16.15 -14.92
C ASN A 90 12.98 15.46 -16.21
N ARG A 91 12.37 14.27 -16.11
CA ARG A 91 11.98 13.42 -17.25
C ARG A 91 10.47 13.45 -17.53
N PHE A 92 9.66 13.97 -16.60
CA PHE A 92 8.20 14.04 -16.64
C PHE A 92 7.74 15.35 -16.03
#